data_AF-A0A8T7LHN6-F1
#
_entry.id   AF-A0A8T7LHN6-F1
#
_cell.length_a   1.000
_cell.length_b   1.000
_cell.length_c   1.000
_cell.angle_alpha   90.00
_cell.angle_beta   90.00
_cell.angle_gamma   90.00
#
_symmetry.space_group_name_H-M   'P 1'
#
loop_
_entity.id
_entity.type
_entity.pdbx_description
1 polymer ?
#
loop_
_entity_poly.entity_id
_entity_poly.type
_entity_poly.pdbx_seq_one_letter_code
_entity_poly.pdbx_strand_id
1 'polypeptide(L)'
;MAERRNEQQDFEVQDQFEERVIEIARVAKVVKGGRRFQFRVTVVVGDKKGTISMGVGKANAVPDAMRKASERARKKMHVVNLSGTTIPHEVLGKVGGARVMLKPASPGTGVIAGGGVRAVLEVAGVRDILTKSQGSANVLNVVQATFDALSQLKSPQEEAARRGKNASELVPFWERRKQHA
;
A
#
# COMPACT_ATOMS: atom_id res chain seq x y z
N MET A 1 -17.57 -30.48 15.64
CA MET A 1 -17.29 -29.25 16.44
C MET A 1 -16.00 -28.54 16.00
N ALA A 2 -14.99 -29.24 15.46
CA ALA A 2 -13.75 -28.62 14.98
C ALA A 2 -13.93 -27.74 13.72
N GLU A 3 -14.78 -28.13 12.76
CA GLU A 3 -14.99 -27.37 11.51
C GLU A 3 -15.60 -25.98 11.73
N ARG A 4 -16.58 -25.85 12.64
CA ARG A 4 -17.18 -24.54 12.96
C ARG A 4 -16.19 -23.55 13.59
N ARG A 5 -15.13 -24.05 14.25
CA ARG A 5 -14.12 -23.20 14.90
C ARG A 5 -13.12 -22.62 13.91
N ASN A 6 -12.80 -23.37 12.85
CA ASN A 6 -11.97 -22.88 11.74
C ASN A 6 -12.71 -21.86 10.88
N GLU A 7 -13.99 -22.11 10.57
CA GLU A 7 -14.81 -21.15 9.81
C GLU A 7 -14.91 -19.80 10.54
N GLN A 8 -15.16 -19.81 11.86
CA GLN A 8 -15.21 -18.60 12.67
C GLN A 8 -13.89 -17.82 12.68
N GLN A 9 -12.74 -18.51 12.77
CA GLN A 9 -11.43 -17.86 12.69
C GLN A 9 -11.14 -17.23 11.32
N ASP A 10 -11.55 -17.90 10.22
CA ASP A 10 -11.35 -17.37 8.87
C ASP A 10 -12.19 -16.11 8.61
N PHE A 11 -13.39 -16.01 9.19
CA PHE A 11 -14.23 -14.80 9.12
C PHE A 11 -13.62 -13.62 9.91
N GLU A 12 -13.13 -13.85 11.14
CA GLU A 12 -12.52 -12.78 11.96
C GLU A 12 -11.23 -12.23 11.34
N VAL A 13 -10.42 -13.08 10.70
CA VAL A 13 -9.21 -12.65 9.98
C VAL A 13 -9.56 -11.89 8.69
N GLN A 14 -10.69 -12.19 8.05
CA GLN A 14 -11.19 -11.40 6.92
C GLN A 14 -11.65 -10.00 7.32
N ASP A 15 -12.25 -9.86 8.51
CA ASP A 15 -12.80 -8.58 8.99
C ASP A 15 -11.72 -7.56 9.37
N GLN A 16 -10.50 -8.00 9.67
CA GLN A 16 -9.41 -7.11 10.09
C GLN A 16 -8.71 -6.40 8.92
N PHE A 17 -8.82 -6.92 7.70
CA PHE A 17 -8.12 -6.37 6.54
C PHE A 17 -9.09 -5.73 5.55
N GLU A 18 -8.87 -4.46 5.24
CA GLU A 18 -9.59 -3.76 4.18
C GLU A 18 -8.95 -4.07 2.82
N GLU A 19 -9.78 -4.48 1.87
CA GLU A 19 -9.37 -4.77 0.50
C GLU A 19 -9.86 -3.67 -0.44
N ARG A 20 -8.97 -3.17 -1.30
CA ARG A 20 -9.30 -2.18 -2.34
C ARG A 20 -8.86 -2.69 -3.71
N VAL A 21 -9.81 -2.73 -4.64
CA VAL A 21 -9.55 -3.07 -6.04
C VAL A 21 -9.03 -1.83 -6.75
N ILE A 22 -7.86 -1.93 -7.38
CA ILE A 22 -7.26 -0.82 -8.13
C ILE A 22 -7.60 -0.90 -9.61
N GLU A 23 -7.43 -2.07 -10.21
CA GLU A 23 -7.59 -2.27 -11.64
C GLU A 23 -8.15 -3.65 -11.95
N ILE A 24 -9.15 -3.69 -12.84
CA ILE A 24 -9.64 -4.90 -13.49
C ILE A 24 -9.37 -4.75 -14.98
N ALA A 25 -8.46 -5.57 -15.51
CA ALA A 25 -8.07 -5.54 -16.91
C ALA A 25 -8.43 -6.86 -17.61
N ARG A 26 -9.07 -6.79 -18.77
CA ARG A 26 -9.25 -7.97 -19.64
C ARG A 26 -8.01 -8.15 -20.50
N VAL A 27 -7.34 -9.29 -20.34
CA VAL A 27 -6.14 -9.67 -21.08
C VAL A 27 -6.41 -10.86 -21.98
N ALA A 28 -5.73 -10.96 -23.12
CA ALA A 28 -6.00 -11.98 -24.13
C ALA A 28 -4.72 -12.71 -24.55
N LYS A 29 -4.82 -14.03 -24.74
CA LYS A 29 -3.80 -14.85 -25.42
C LYS A 29 -4.35 -15.29 -26.79
N VAL A 30 -3.62 -14.98 -27.86
CA VAL A 30 -3.96 -15.43 -29.22
C VAL A 30 -3.63 -16.92 -29.37
N VAL A 31 -4.52 -17.67 -29.99
CA VAL A 31 -4.39 -19.11 -30.30
C VAL A 31 -4.81 -19.36 -31.75
N LYS A 32 -4.54 -20.55 -32.29
CA LYS A 32 -4.81 -20.90 -33.70
C LYS A 32 -6.26 -20.62 -34.16
N GLY A 33 -7.24 -20.71 -33.24
CA GLY A 33 -8.66 -20.50 -33.53
C GLY A 33 -9.29 -19.24 -32.92
N GLY A 34 -8.50 -18.27 -32.44
CA GLY A 34 -9.04 -17.01 -31.89
C GLY A 34 -8.27 -16.45 -30.71
N ARG A 35 -8.98 -15.86 -29.74
CA ARG A 35 -8.40 -15.25 -28.54
C ARG A 35 -9.01 -15.84 -27.28
N ARG A 36 -8.16 -16.36 -26.38
CA ARG A 36 -8.59 -16.75 -25.02
C ARG A 36 -8.49 -15.53 -24.11
N PHE A 37 -9.64 -15.06 -23.62
CA PHE A 37 -9.71 -13.94 -22.70
C PHE A 37 -9.63 -14.40 -21.25
N GLN A 38 -8.97 -13.59 -20.42
CA GLN A 38 -8.88 -13.75 -18.98
C GLN A 38 -8.96 -12.36 -18.34
N PHE A 39 -9.32 -12.29 -17.07
CA PHE A 39 -9.30 -11.06 -16.29
C PHE A 39 -8.10 -11.07 -15.36
N ARG A 40 -7.36 -9.96 -15.34
CA ARG A 40 -6.33 -9.64 -14.37
C ARG A 40 -6.92 -8.64 -13.39
N VAL A 41 -6.83 -8.92 -12.11
CA VAL A 41 -7.25 -8.01 -11.04
C VAL A 41 -6.04 -7.68 -10.19
N THR A 42 -5.85 -6.39 -9.91
CA THR A 42 -4.88 -5.88 -8.95
C THR A 42 -5.63 -5.38 -7.72
N VAL A 43 -5.34 -5.99 -6.57
CA VAL A 43 -5.94 -5.67 -5.27
C VAL A 43 -4.85 -5.22 -4.32
N VAL A 44 -5.17 -4.31 -3.42
CA VAL A 44 -4.33 -3.93 -2.29
C VAL A 44 -5.11 -4.22 -1.02
N VAL A 45 -4.41 -4.75 -0.03
CA VAL A 45 -4.97 -5.20 1.25
C VAL A 45 -4.18 -4.52 2.36
N GLY A 46 -4.85 -4.04 3.40
CA GLY A 46 -4.19 -3.46 4.57
C GLY A 46 -5.08 -3.35 5.80
N ASP A 47 -4.46 -3.14 6.96
CA ASP A 47 -5.13 -3.10 8.27
C ASP A 47 -5.37 -1.67 8.80
N LYS A 48 -5.08 -0.63 7.99
CA LYS A 48 -5.07 0.79 8.40
C LYS A 48 -4.15 1.13 9.58
N LYS A 49 -3.26 0.22 9.98
CA LYS A 49 -2.30 0.37 11.08
C LYS A 49 -0.86 0.34 10.58
N GLY A 50 -0.65 0.46 9.27
CA GLY A 50 0.66 0.42 8.64
C GLY A 50 1.04 -0.95 8.09
N THR A 51 0.18 -1.97 8.14
CA THR A 51 0.45 -3.24 7.46
C THR A 51 -0.27 -3.29 6.12
N ILE A 52 0.48 -3.42 5.03
CA ILE A 52 -0.08 -3.43 3.67
C ILE A 52 0.53 -4.49 2.77
N SER A 53 -0.21 -4.87 1.72
CA SER A 53 0.25 -5.74 0.65
C SER A 53 -0.51 -5.49 -0.64
N MET A 54 0.07 -5.91 -1.76
CA MET A 54 -0.63 -5.97 -3.04
C MET A 54 -0.64 -7.39 -3.60
N GLY A 55 -1.73 -7.72 -4.29
CA GLY A 55 -1.94 -8.99 -4.96
C GLY A 55 -2.35 -8.78 -6.40
N VAL A 56 -1.81 -9.60 -7.29
CA VAL A 56 -2.27 -9.71 -8.68
C VAL A 56 -2.81 -11.11 -8.89
N GLY A 57 -4.08 -11.18 -9.29
CA GLY A 57 -4.79 -12.40 -9.61
C GLY A 57 -5.19 -12.44 -11.08
N LYS A 58 -5.26 -13.65 -11.64
CA LYS A 58 -5.69 -13.87 -13.02
C LYS A 58 -6.58 -15.12 -13.12
N ALA A 59 -7.74 -14.98 -13.73
CA ALA A 59 -8.67 -16.08 -13.95
C ALA A 59 -9.59 -15.83 -15.17
N ASN A 60 -10.46 -16.78 -15.47
CA ASN A 60 -11.43 -16.65 -16.57
C ASN A 60 -12.62 -15.77 -16.18
N ALA A 61 -12.99 -15.77 -14.90
CA ALA A 61 -14.03 -14.92 -14.32
C ALA A 61 -13.41 -13.88 -13.36
N VAL A 62 -14.08 -12.73 -13.22
CA VAL A 62 -13.62 -11.64 -12.34
C VAL A 62 -13.61 -12.05 -10.86
N PRO A 63 -14.65 -12.70 -10.29
CA PRO A 63 -14.64 -13.09 -8.87
C PRO A 63 -13.49 -14.04 -8.53
N ASP A 64 -13.22 -15.01 -9.40
CA ASP A 64 -12.09 -15.94 -9.24
C ASP A 64 -10.73 -15.23 -9.29
N ALA A 65 -10.58 -14.25 -10.16
CA ALA A 65 -9.36 -13.46 -10.27
C ALA A 65 -9.16 -12.59 -9.02
N MET A 66 -10.23 -12.02 -8.49
CA MET A 66 -10.21 -11.22 -7.26
C MET A 66 -9.84 -12.07 -6.05
N ARG A 67 -10.49 -13.24 -5.86
CA ARG A 67 -10.15 -14.17 -4.78
C ARG A 67 -8.67 -14.58 -4.80
N LYS A 68 -8.14 -14.92 -5.97
CA LYS A 68 -6.70 -15.22 -6.15
C LYS A 68 -5.80 -14.03 -5.83
N ALA A 69 -6.22 -12.81 -6.14
CA ALA A 69 -5.48 -11.60 -5.83
C ALA A 69 -5.43 -11.36 -4.31
N SER A 70 -6.58 -11.43 -3.63
CA SER A 70 -6.69 -11.25 -2.18
C SER A 70 -5.90 -12.30 -1.40
N GLU A 71 -6.03 -13.59 -1.75
CA GLU A 71 -5.23 -14.67 -1.15
C GLU A 71 -3.72 -14.45 -1.32
N ARG A 72 -3.29 -13.90 -2.46
CA ARG A 72 -1.87 -13.61 -2.72
C ARG A 72 -1.38 -12.41 -1.94
N ALA A 73 -2.19 -11.37 -1.78
CA ALA A 73 -1.85 -10.19 -1.00
C ALA A 73 -1.64 -10.56 0.48
N ARG A 74 -2.58 -11.31 1.07
CA ARG A 74 -2.55 -11.72 2.48
C ARG A 74 -1.29 -12.52 2.86
N LYS A 75 -0.67 -13.22 1.90
CA LYS A 75 0.58 -13.99 2.13
C LYS A 75 1.84 -13.15 2.26
N LYS A 76 1.84 -11.90 1.79
CA LYS A 76 3.05 -11.05 1.71
C LYS A 76 2.81 -9.66 2.32
N MET A 77 2.41 -9.64 3.58
CA MET A 77 2.19 -8.39 4.30
C MET A 77 3.51 -7.72 4.65
N HIS A 78 3.56 -6.40 4.45
CA HIS A 78 4.70 -5.55 4.74
C HIS A 78 4.31 -4.48 5.75
N VAL A 79 5.17 -4.24 6.74
CA VAL A 79 4.98 -3.17 7.73
C VAL A 79 5.61 -1.88 7.22
N VAL A 80 4.88 -0.78 7.36
CA VAL A 80 5.25 0.56 6.95
C VAL A 80 5.40 1.44 8.18
N ASN A 81 6.50 2.18 8.24
CA ASN A 81 6.78 3.12 9.31
C ASN A 81 5.96 4.40 9.14
N LEU A 82 4.93 4.57 9.98
CA LEU A 82 4.07 5.75 10.02
C LEU A 82 4.42 6.65 11.21
N SER A 83 4.21 7.96 11.05
CA SER A 83 4.35 8.96 12.11
C SER A 83 3.00 9.61 12.38
N GLY A 84 2.23 9.04 13.31
CA GLY A 84 0.88 9.49 13.61
C GLY A 84 -0.07 9.34 12.42
N THR A 85 -0.48 10.47 11.81
CA THR A 85 -1.39 10.48 10.64
C THR A 85 -0.68 10.58 9.29
N THR A 86 0.65 10.76 9.28
CA THR A 86 1.47 11.00 8.08
C THR A 86 2.73 10.13 8.04
N ILE A 87 3.62 10.38 7.07
CA ILE A 87 4.91 9.68 6.89
C ILE A 87 6.07 10.43 7.60
N PRO A 88 7.15 9.75 8.03
CA PRO A 88 8.26 10.40 8.73
C PRO A 88 9.06 11.43 7.91
N HIS A 89 9.25 11.19 6.61
CA HIS A 89 10.03 12.06 5.72
C HIS A 89 9.62 11.90 4.26
N GLU A 90 10.06 12.83 3.40
CA GLU A 90 9.82 12.77 1.96
C GLU A 90 10.64 11.64 1.31
N VAL A 91 10.01 10.86 0.44
CA VAL A 91 10.63 9.75 -0.27
C VAL A 91 10.18 9.72 -1.73
N LEU A 92 11.05 9.17 -2.59
CA LEU A 92 10.77 8.97 -4.00
C LEU A 92 10.97 7.49 -4.35
N GLY A 93 9.87 6.79 -4.59
CA GLY A 93 9.88 5.41 -5.07
C GLY A 93 9.95 5.33 -6.58
N LYS A 94 10.63 4.31 -7.10
CA LYS A 94 10.82 4.12 -8.54
C LYS A 94 10.73 2.67 -8.93
N VAL A 95 9.81 2.35 -9.84
CA VAL A 95 9.71 1.02 -10.45
C VAL A 95 9.51 1.17 -11.96
N GLY A 96 10.46 0.62 -12.72
CA GLY A 96 10.54 0.81 -14.17
C GLY A 96 10.58 2.31 -14.52
N GLY A 97 9.62 2.76 -15.34
CA GLY A 97 9.45 4.16 -15.71
C GLY A 97 8.53 4.98 -14.80
N ALA A 98 7.91 4.37 -13.78
CA ALA A 98 7.03 5.08 -12.84
C ALA A 98 7.83 5.62 -11.66
N ARG A 99 7.57 6.86 -11.28
CA ARG A 99 8.18 7.55 -10.12
C ARG A 99 7.06 8.11 -9.25
N VAL A 100 7.06 7.79 -7.96
CA VAL A 100 6.06 8.29 -7.02
C VAL A 100 6.78 9.02 -5.90
N MET A 101 6.48 10.32 -5.79
CA MET A 101 6.94 11.15 -4.69
C MET A 101 5.88 11.15 -3.60
N LEU A 102 6.28 10.82 -2.38
CA LEU A 102 5.47 10.88 -1.17
C LEU A 102 6.05 11.95 -0.26
N LYS A 103 5.23 12.96 0.07
CA LYS A 103 5.64 14.09 0.91
C LYS A 103 4.72 14.19 2.14
N PRO A 104 5.29 14.28 3.35
CA PRO A 104 4.50 14.44 4.57
C PRO A 104 3.71 15.75 4.55
N ALA A 105 2.54 15.73 5.20
CA ALA A 105 1.64 16.87 5.24
C ALA A 105 1.21 17.16 6.69
N SER A 106 0.75 18.39 6.92
CA SER A 106 0.18 18.78 8.22
C SER A 106 -1.16 18.06 8.46
N PRO A 107 -1.52 17.80 9.73
CA PRO A 107 -2.81 17.23 10.07
C PRO A 107 -3.97 18.05 9.47
N GLY A 108 -4.95 17.37 8.86
CA GLY A 108 -6.12 18.00 8.23
C GLY A 108 -5.96 18.28 6.73
N THR A 109 -4.83 17.88 6.12
CA THR A 109 -4.61 18.01 4.66
C THR A 109 -5.40 16.95 3.89
N GLY A 110 -5.60 15.76 4.47
CA GLY A 110 -6.19 14.63 3.76
C GLY A 110 -5.22 13.95 2.78
N VAL A 111 -5.73 12.93 2.07
CA VAL A 111 -4.96 12.13 1.11
C VAL A 111 -5.06 12.72 -0.30
N ILE A 112 -4.06 13.52 -0.69
CA ILE A 112 -3.95 14.08 -2.04
C ILE A 112 -3.07 13.18 -2.89
N ALA A 113 -3.72 12.25 -3.61
CA ALA A 113 -3.06 11.25 -4.42
C ALA A 113 -3.87 10.83 -5.64
N GLY A 114 -3.17 10.36 -6.69
CA GLY A 114 -3.79 9.72 -7.85
C GLY A 114 -4.36 8.34 -7.48
N GLY A 115 -5.34 7.83 -8.24
CA GLY A 115 -6.17 6.68 -7.84
C GLY A 115 -5.41 5.46 -7.31
N GLY A 116 -4.39 4.98 -8.02
CA GLY A 116 -3.60 3.82 -7.58
C GLY A 116 -2.78 4.07 -6.31
N VAL A 117 -2.20 5.28 -6.17
CA VAL A 117 -1.44 5.68 -4.99
C VAL A 117 -2.38 5.90 -3.79
N ARG A 118 -3.54 6.52 -4.02
CA ARG A 118 -4.58 6.76 -3.01
C ARG A 118 -5.06 5.45 -2.40
N ALA A 119 -5.39 4.46 -3.23
CA ALA A 119 -5.84 3.15 -2.74
C ALA A 119 -4.82 2.50 -1.80
N VAL A 120 -3.51 2.63 -2.07
CA VAL A 120 -2.44 2.11 -1.21
C VAL A 120 -2.36 2.87 0.12
N LEU A 121 -2.43 4.20 0.08
CA LEU A 121 -2.28 5.04 1.26
C LEU A 121 -3.47 4.93 2.21
N GLU A 122 -4.69 4.80 1.67
CA GLU A 122 -5.91 4.60 2.47
C GLU A 122 -5.86 3.29 3.25
N VAL A 123 -5.48 2.19 2.60
CA VAL A 123 -5.36 0.89 3.30
C VAL A 123 -4.15 0.82 4.22
N ALA A 124 -3.12 1.64 3.97
CA ALA A 124 -2.01 1.83 4.91
C ALA A 124 -2.43 2.55 6.19
N GLY A 125 -3.54 3.32 6.16
CA GLY A 125 -3.99 4.14 7.28
C GLY A 125 -3.41 5.55 7.31
N VAL A 126 -2.77 5.99 6.22
CA VAL A 126 -2.28 7.36 6.08
C VAL A 126 -3.46 8.28 5.84
N ARG A 127 -3.58 9.35 6.63
CA ARG A 127 -4.67 10.32 6.51
C ARG A 127 -4.22 11.61 5.86
N ASP A 128 -2.98 12.04 6.12
CA ASP A 128 -2.46 13.32 5.66
C ASP A 128 -1.19 13.13 4.84
N ILE A 129 -1.27 13.37 3.54
CA ILE A 129 -0.12 13.20 2.65
C ILE A 129 -0.32 13.92 1.31
N LEU A 130 0.76 14.50 0.80
CA LEU A 130 0.84 15.05 -0.54
C LEU A 130 1.65 14.12 -1.42
N THR A 131 1.13 13.78 -2.59
CA THR A 131 1.84 12.88 -3.51
C THR A 131 1.84 13.40 -4.94
N LYS A 132 2.83 12.95 -5.71
CA LYS A 132 2.87 13.17 -7.14
C LYS A 132 3.38 11.92 -7.85
N SER A 133 2.55 11.38 -8.75
CA SER A 133 2.98 10.39 -9.73
C SER A 133 3.62 11.10 -10.93
N GLN A 134 4.81 10.67 -11.33
CA GLN A 134 5.61 11.21 -12.41
C GLN A 134 6.11 10.07 -13.32
N GLY A 135 6.34 10.38 -14.59
CA GLY A 135 6.81 9.39 -15.56
C GLY A 135 5.66 8.51 -16.09
N SER A 136 5.80 7.19 -15.98
CA SER A 136 4.84 6.23 -16.53
C SER A 136 3.50 6.23 -15.79
N ALA A 137 2.40 6.25 -16.54
CA ALA A 137 1.03 6.13 -16.02
C ALA A 137 0.56 4.68 -15.83
N ASN A 138 1.43 3.68 -15.97
CA ASN A 138 1.06 2.27 -15.79
C ASN A 138 0.70 2.00 -14.32
N VAL A 139 -0.56 1.66 -14.06
CA VAL A 139 -1.14 1.46 -12.73
C VAL A 139 -0.33 0.46 -11.89
N LEU A 140 0.06 -0.69 -12.46
CA LEU A 140 0.80 -1.70 -11.72
C LEU A 140 2.17 -1.18 -11.24
N ASN A 141 2.87 -0.45 -12.11
CA ASN A 141 4.17 0.12 -11.78
C ASN A 141 4.04 1.29 -10.79
N VAL A 142 3.00 2.10 -10.91
CA VAL A 142 2.72 3.20 -9.96
C VAL A 142 2.44 2.64 -8.57
N VAL A 143 1.65 1.57 -8.46
CA VAL A 143 1.38 0.89 -7.19
C VAL A 143 2.67 0.30 -6.63
N GLN A 144 3.44 -0.45 -7.43
CA GLN A 144 4.73 -0.99 -6.99
C GLN A 144 5.73 0.09 -6.57
N ALA A 145 5.80 1.20 -7.30
CA ALA A 145 6.63 2.35 -6.93
C ALA A 145 6.16 3.01 -5.62
N THR A 146 4.87 2.94 -5.30
CA THR A 146 4.36 3.41 -4.01
C THR A 146 4.81 2.48 -2.88
N PHE A 147 4.75 1.16 -3.08
CA PHE A 147 5.29 0.18 -2.11
C PHE A 147 6.81 0.36 -1.91
N ASP A 148 7.55 0.60 -2.98
CA ASP A 148 8.98 0.92 -2.93
C ASP A 148 9.26 2.24 -2.18
N ALA A 149 8.42 3.26 -2.36
CA ALA A 149 8.54 4.51 -1.59
C ALA A 149 8.28 4.25 -0.09
N LEU A 150 7.24 3.48 0.24
CA LEU A 150 6.87 3.19 1.63
C LEU A 150 7.88 2.29 2.35
N SER A 151 8.55 1.37 1.63
CA SER A 151 9.59 0.51 2.22
C SER A 151 10.88 1.27 2.56
N GLN A 152 11.13 2.40 1.90
CA GLN A 152 12.27 3.29 2.20
C GLN A 152 12.05 4.11 3.48
N LEU A 153 10.83 4.18 4.01
CA LEU A 153 10.52 4.92 5.22
C LEU A 153 11.20 4.29 6.44
N LYS A 154 11.83 5.14 7.23
CA LYS A 154 12.58 4.76 8.41
C LYS A 154 11.92 5.36 9.64
N SER A 155 11.85 4.57 10.70
CA SER A 155 11.39 5.08 11.99
C SER A 155 12.43 6.07 12.55
N PRO A 156 12.01 7.24 13.08
CA PRO A 156 12.91 8.14 13.78
C PRO A 156 13.66 7.46 14.94
N GLN A 157 13.03 6.50 15.61
CA GLN A 157 13.61 5.74 16.72
C GLN A 157 14.75 4.83 16.24
N GLU A 158 14.54 4.13 15.12
CA GLU A 158 15.56 3.26 14.51
C GLU A 158 16.76 4.06 14.01
N GLU A 159 16.53 5.21 13.37
CA GLU A 159 17.61 6.10 12.93
C GLU A 159 18.35 6.75 14.10
N ALA A 160 17.68 7.03 15.21
CA ALA A 160 18.31 7.55 16.43
C ALA A 160 19.25 6.53 17.07
N ALA A 161 18.78 5.29 17.21
CA ALA A 161 19.60 4.18 17.69
C ALA A 161 20.82 3.95 16.78
N ARG A 162 20.63 4.00 15.46
CA ARG A 162 21.72 3.83 14.48
C ARG A 162 22.78 4.93 14.56
N ARG A 163 22.39 6.16 14.88
CA ARG A 163 23.30 7.32 14.94
C ARG A 163 23.84 7.60 16.34
N GLY A 164 23.41 6.87 17.36
CA GLY A 164 23.79 7.12 18.76
C GLY A 164 23.32 8.48 19.28
N LYS A 165 22.20 9.00 18.78
CA LYS A 165 21.62 10.29 19.20
C LYS A 165 20.31 10.07 19.94
N ASN A 166 19.90 11.06 20.72
CA ASN A 166 18.60 11.03 21.39
C ASN A 166 17.47 11.08 20.35
N ALA A 167 16.42 10.27 20.56
CA ALA A 167 15.27 10.20 19.65
C ALA A 167 14.56 11.55 19.46
N SER A 168 14.55 12.38 20.50
CA SER A 168 13.96 13.73 20.50
C SER A 168 14.61 14.70 19.51
N GLU A 169 15.87 14.47 19.11
CA GLU A 169 16.56 15.32 18.13
C GLU A 169 16.22 14.97 16.68
N LEU A 170 15.84 13.71 16.44
CA LEU A 170 15.65 13.14 15.10
C LEU A 170 14.18 13.04 14.68
N VAL A 171 13.26 13.43 15.56
CA VAL A 171 11.84 13.57 15.19
C VAL A 171 11.65 14.65 14.11
N PRO A 172 10.68 14.43 13.19
CA PRO A 172 10.41 15.40 12.13
C PRO A 172 10.08 16.80 12.65
N PHE A 173 10.42 17.83 11.88
CA PHE A 173 10.36 19.22 12.36
C PHE A 173 8.94 19.69 12.76
N TRP A 174 7.89 19.10 12.18
CA TRP A 174 6.50 19.41 12.54
C TRP A 174 6.07 18.78 13.86
N GLU A 175 6.71 17.69 14.29
CA GLU A 175 6.49 17.07 15.61
C GLU A 175 7.26 17.82 16.69
N ARG A 176 8.49 18.27 16.39
CA ARG A 176 9.29 19.09 17.32
C ARG A 176 8.59 20.38 17.75
N ARG A 177 7.86 21.04 16.85
CA ARG A 177 7.09 22.26 17.20
C ARG A 177 6.04 22.03 18.29
N LYS A 178 5.44 20.83 18.36
CA LYS A 178 4.42 20.52 19.39
C LYS A 178 5.00 20.33 20.78
N GLN A 179 6.30 20.02 20.90
CA GLN A 179 6.95 19.80 22.19
C GLN A 179 7.41 21.11 22.86
N HIS A 180 7.47 22.22 22.10
CA HIS A 180 7.90 23.54 22.57
C HIS A 180 6.77 24.58 22.63
N ALA A 181 5.53 24.16 22.36
CA ALA A 181 4.31 24.96 22.49
C ALA A 181 3.51 24.43 23.68
#